data_AF-A0A0S3U823-F1
#
_entry.id   AF-A0A0S3U823-F1
#
_cell.length_a   1.000
_cell.length_b   1.000
_cell.length_c   1.000
_cell.angle_alpha   90.00
_cell.angle_beta   90.00
_cell.angle_gamma   90.00
#
_symmetry.space_group_name_H-M   'P 1'
#
loop_
_entity.id
_entity.type
_entity.pdbx_description
1 polymer ?
#
loop_
_entity_poly.entity_id
_entity_poly.type
_entity_poly.pdbx_seq_one_letter_code
_entity_poly.pdbx_strand_id
1 'polypeptide(L)'
;MDIEREIEEIAVKIKLRIDNPDSVKLQVKNITLAQKQLRASKKRLSNTVKNINQNAAQSSPDTLGSVLYDLTGNRKLAGRSRALQRQEIQRKKRKSRQPYINTIQRIDELILREDQLKLLAEEYLIDPEAYEAQIRAQREEKEREEARMRLLQEQKLAQEKREEEEKRLLAEARLEERMREEERKKQEREKKRQQHLVKKQQQNLEQKQKQAELYREWCQKNDSQKKAYLRKAWLFGSISFCCVLLVPLWLISLILQLIFKLQMGMWFWVVLLGLAITMSKPFPPEKPKE
;
A
#
# COMPACT_ATOMS: atom_id res chain seq x y z
N MET A 1 24.81 10.74 62.60
CA MET A 1 24.79 11.38 61.26
C MET A 1 25.77 12.56 61.21
N ASP A 2 26.69 12.67 62.17
CA ASP A 2 27.48 13.89 62.36
C ASP A 2 28.78 13.92 61.57
N ILE A 3 29.30 12.74 61.18
CA ILE A 3 30.56 12.62 60.43
C ILE A 3 30.43 13.14 59.00
N GLU A 4 29.27 12.99 58.35
CA GLU A 4 29.07 13.52 56.98
C GLU A 4 29.07 15.05 56.98
N ARG A 5 28.45 15.68 57.99
CA ARG A 5 28.50 17.13 58.18
C ARG A 5 29.92 17.61 58.49
N GLU A 6 30.65 16.90 59.35
CA GLU A 6 32.06 17.21 59.65
C GLU A 6 32.92 17.17 58.37
N ILE A 7 32.70 16.18 57.48
CA ILE A 7 33.42 16.09 56.19
C ILE A 7 33.05 17.26 55.27
N GLU A 8 31.78 17.66 55.22
CA GLU A 8 31.33 18.79 54.41
C GLU A 8 31.91 20.12 54.90
N GLU A 9 31.96 20.34 56.20
CA GLU A 9 32.60 21.51 56.81
C GLU A 9 34.11 21.56 56.50
N ILE A 10 34.78 20.41 56.53
CA ILE A 10 36.20 20.32 56.15
C ILE A 10 36.36 20.58 54.64
N ALA A 11 35.46 20.04 53.79
CA ALA A 11 35.53 20.22 52.34
C ALA A 11 35.41 21.69 51.91
N VAL A 12 34.65 22.51 52.64
CA VAL A 12 34.54 23.97 52.36
C VAL A 12 35.89 24.69 52.55
N LYS A 13 36.76 24.18 53.42
CA LYS A 13 38.11 24.72 53.68
C LYS A 13 39.12 24.34 52.59
N ILE A 14 38.76 23.40 51.71
CA ILE A 14 39.58 22.94 50.58
C ILE A 14 39.33 23.85 49.38
N LYS A 15 39.83 25.09 49.46
CA LYS A 15 39.76 26.06 48.37
C LYS A 15 41.13 26.68 48.18
N LEU A 16 41.59 26.69 46.94
CA LEU A 16 42.79 27.39 46.52
C LEU A 16 42.39 28.56 45.61
N ARG A 17 42.87 29.75 45.92
CA ARG A 17 42.79 30.96 45.10
C ARG A 17 44.21 31.47 44.90
N ILE A 18 44.60 31.55 43.65
CA ILE A 18 45.94 31.95 43.22
C ILE A 18 45.90 33.46 43.04
N ASP A 19 46.10 34.17 44.15
CA ASP A 19 46.02 35.64 44.20
C ASP A 19 47.42 36.24 44.47
N ASN A 20 47.96 36.02 45.67
CA ASN A 20 49.30 36.47 46.05
C ASN A 20 50.06 35.32 46.74
N PRO A 21 51.40 35.28 46.67
CA PRO A 21 52.18 34.14 47.14
C PRO A 21 52.03 33.88 48.65
N ASP A 22 51.86 34.92 49.46
CA ASP A 22 51.73 34.76 50.92
C ASP A 22 50.35 34.19 51.33
N SER A 23 49.29 34.59 50.64
CA SER A 23 47.95 34.02 50.76
C SER A 23 47.95 32.56 50.31
N VAL A 24 48.61 32.24 49.20
CA VAL A 24 48.74 30.86 48.71
C VAL A 24 49.45 29.98 49.74
N LYS A 25 50.57 30.44 50.34
CA LYS A 25 51.24 29.72 51.43
C LYS A 25 50.33 29.47 52.63
N LEU A 26 49.51 30.46 53.02
CA LEU A 26 48.55 30.31 54.12
C LEU A 26 47.44 29.30 53.76
N GLN A 27 46.94 29.35 52.53
CA GLN A 27 45.94 28.40 52.03
C GLN A 27 46.49 26.96 51.99
N VAL A 28 47.74 26.75 51.55
CA VAL A 28 48.40 25.42 51.59
C VAL A 28 48.53 24.88 53.02
N LYS A 29 48.83 25.74 54.00
CA LYS A 29 48.82 25.36 55.42
C LYS A 29 47.43 24.91 55.87
N ASN A 30 46.38 25.64 55.50
CA ASN A 30 45.00 25.29 55.83
C ASN A 30 44.56 23.98 55.16
N ILE A 31 44.90 23.77 53.89
CA ILE A 31 44.67 22.51 53.16
C ILE A 31 45.38 21.36 53.86
N THR A 32 46.61 21.56 54.33
CA THR A 32 47.36 20.53 55.07
C THR A 32 46.70 20.19 56.41
N LEU A 33 46.12 21.17 57.11
CA LEU A 33 45.35 20.92 58.33
C LEU A 33 44.05 20.17 58.03
N ALA A 34 43.32 20.56 56.97
CA ALA A 34 42.11 19.88 56.51
C ALA A 34 42.40 18.41 56.17
N GLN A 35 43.49 18.13 55.44
CA GLN A 35 43.92 16.78 55.11
C GLN A 35 44.20 15.92 56.35
N LYS A 36 44.84 16.49 57.39
CA LYS A 36 45.06 15.79 58.66
C LYS A 36 43.75 15.44 59.35
N GLN A 37 42.77 16.35 59.33
CA GLN A 37 41.42 16.10 59.87
C GLN A 37 40.70 15.00 59.09
N LEU A 38 40.72 15.07 57.74
CA LEU A 38 40.15 14.02 56.88
C LEU A 38 40.77 12.64 57.13
N ARG A 39 42.11 12.55 57.25
CA ARG A 39 42.79 11.28 57.57
C ARG A 39 42.40 10.74 58.95
N ALA A 40 42.22 11.61 59.95
CA ALA A 40 41.73 11.21 61.26
C ALA A 40 40.29 10.66 61.19
N SER A 41 39.41 11.34 60.46
CA SER A 41 38.02 10.90 60.23
C SER A 41 37.95 9.58 59.44
N LYS A 42 38.78 9.43 58.40
CA LYS A 42 38.94 8.15 57.68
C LYS A 42 39.36 7.02 58.61
N LYS A 43 40.33 7.25 59.50
CA LYS A 43 40.78 6.24 60.47
C LYS A 43 39.66 5.84 61.45
N ARG A 44 38.88 6.80 61.95
CA ARG A 44 37.70 6.53 62.80
C ARG A 44 36.68 5.66 62.07
N LEU A 45 36.30 6.04 60.83
CA LEU A 45 35.36 5.27 60.01
C LEU A 45 35.87 3.86 59.69
N SER A 46 37.16 3.71 59.37
CA SER A 46 37.79 2.42 59.10
C SER A 46 37.75 1.50 60.33
N ASN A 47 37.98 2.05 61.52
CA ASN A 47 37.84 1.31 62.77
C ASN A 47 36.38 0.88 63.01
N THR A 48 35.40 1.74 62.72
CA THR A 48 33.98 1.38 62.80
C THR A 48 33.63 0.23 61.85
N VAL A 49 34.11 0.27 60.60
CA VAL A 49 33.94 -0.84 59.64
C VAL A 49 34.61 -2.12 60.15
N LYS A 50 35.81 -2.03 60.73
CA LYS A 50 36.52 -3.16 61.33
C LYS A 50 35.72 -3.77 62.50
N ASN A 51 35.16 -2.93 63.37
CA ASN A 51 34.31 -3.38 64.49
C ASN A 51 33.02 -4.05 63.99
N ILE A 52 32.36 -3.51 62.96
CA ILE A 52 31.19 -4.14 62.31
C ILE A 52 31.55 -5.54 61.78
N ASN A 53 32.72 -5.67 61.15
CA ASN A 53 33.19 -6.96 60.64
C ASN A 53 33.49 -7.97 61.76
N GLN A 54 34.09 -7.52 62.86
CA GLN A 54 34.42 -8.35 64.03
C GLN A 54 33.17 -8.78 64.81
N ASN A 55 32.26 -7.85 65.12
CA ASN A 55 31.01 -8.17 65.84
C ASN A 55 30.15 -9.17 65.07
N ALA A 56 30.07 -9.01 63.75
CA ALA A 56 29.32 -9.92 62.91
C ALA A 56 30.07 -11.23 62.56
N ALA A 57 31.34 -11.38 62.95
CA ALA A 57 32.05 -12.65 62.93
C ALA A 57 31.77 -13.49 64.19
N GLN A 58 31.44 -12.84 65.30
CA GLN A 58 31.14 -13.49 66.58
C GLN A 58 29.65 -13.85 66.76
N SER A 59 28.74 -13.25 65.98
CA SER A 59 27.29 -13.32 66.21
C SER A 59 26.54 -14.43 65.45
N SER A 60 27.15 -15.57 65.14
CA SER A 60 26.43 -16.68 64.47
C SER A 60 26.65 -18.01 65.15
N PRO A 61 25.91 -18.30 66.23
CA PRO A 61 25.62 -19.67 66.59
C PRO A 61 24.91 -20.35 65.41
N ASP A 62 25.28 -21.61 65.14
CA ASP A 62 24.61 -22.46 64.16
C ASP A 62 23.09 -22.41 64.41
N THR A 63 22.30 -22.16 63.36
CA THR A 63 20.83 -22.18 63.50
C THR A 63 20.36 -23.50 64.11
N LEU A 64 19.41 -23.44 65.04
CA LEU A 64 18.71 -24.63 65.57
C LEU A 64 18.26 -25.59 64.47
N GLY A 65 17.81 -25.05 63.32
CA GLY A 65 17.47 -25.85 62.13
C GLY A 65 18.63 -26.65 61.55
N SER A 66 19.84 -26.08 61.41
CA SER A 66 21.01 -26.84 60.93
C SER A 66 21.46 -27.92 61.90
N VAL A 67 21.33 -27.68 63.21
CA VAL A 67 21.62 -28.68 64.25
C VAL A 67 20.62 -29.84 64.17
N LEU A 68 19.33 -29.55 63.97
CA LEU A 68 18.29 -30.58 63.80
C LEU A 68 18.44 -31.38 62.49
N TYR A 69 18.84 -30.75 61.39
CA TYR A 69 19.11 -31.46 60.13
C TYR A 69 20.38 -32.33 60.20
N ASP A 70 21.36 -31.97 61.02
CA ASP A 70 22.53 -32.82 61.31
C ASP A 70 22.14 -34.03 62.19
N LEU A 71 21.27 -33.83 63.19
CA LEU A 71 20.77 -34.91 64.06
C LEU A 71 19.89 -35.93 63.31
N THR A 72 19.18 -35.50 62.26
CA THR A 72 18.32 -36.38 61.44
C THR A 72 19.06 -37.04 60.27
N GLY A 73 20.38 -36.91 60.17
CA GLY A 73 21.20 -37.51 59.11
C GLY A 73 21.10 -36.82 57.73
N ASN A 74 20.31 -35.75 57.61
CA ASN A 74 20.07 -35.02 56.37
C ASN A 74 21.14 -33.94 56.10
N ARG A 75 22.39 -34.39 55.98
CA ARG A 75 23.59 -33.53 55.82
C ARG A 75 23.50 -32.54 54.64
N LYS A 76 22.84 -32.92 53.53
CA LYS A 76 22.66 -32.04 52.35
C LYS A 76 21.79 -30.81 52.68
N LEU A 77 20.75 -31.00 53.49
CA LEU A 77 19.85 -29.91 53.90
C LEU A 77 20.49 -29.02 54.98
N ALA A 78 21.22 -29.62 55.92
CA ALA A 78 22.01 -28.87 56.91
C ALA A 78 23.10 -28.01 56.24
N GLY A 79 23.77 -28.53 55.21
CA GLY A 79 24.75 -27.78 54.41
C GLY A 79 24.10 -26.59 53.69
N ARG A 80 22.91 -26.79 53.10
CA ARG A 80 22.16 -25.74 52.39
C ARG A 80 21.68 -24.64 53.34
N SER A 81 21.18 -24.99 54.53
CA SER A 81 20.72 -23.99 55.51
C SER A 81 21.88 -23.15 56.06
N ARG A 82 23.02 -23.77 56.40
CA ARG A 82 24.26 -23.06 56.77
C ARG A 82 24.75 -22.13 55.67
N ALA A 83 24.71 -22.57 54.40
CA ALA A 83 25.12 -21.75 53.26
C ALA A 83 24.21 -20.51 53.08
N LEU A 84 22.90 -20.69 53.17
CA LEU A 84 21.93 -19.58 53.10
C LEU A 84 22.11 -18.60 54.27
N GLN A 85 22.30 -19.09 55.48
CA GLN A 85 22.54 -18.26 56.66
C GLN A 85 23.84 -17.44 56.50
N ARG A 86 24.94 -18.07 56.04
CA ARG A 86 26.20 -17.36 55.73
C ARG A 86 25.98 -16.26 54.69
N GLN A 87 25.18 -16.52 53.65
CA GLN A 87 24.84 -15.53 52.63
C GLN A 87 24.06 -14.35 53.22
N GLU A 88 23.07 -14.60 54.07
CA GLU A 88 22.26 -13.57 54.70
C GLU A 88 23.09 -12.70 55.65
N ILE A 89 23.97 -13.32 56.46
CA ILE A 89 24.93 -12.61 57.31
C ILE A 89 25.86 -11.74 56.46
N GLN A 90 26.37 -12.25 55.34
CA GLN A 90 27.18 -11.45 54.43
C GLN A 90 26.41 -10.29 53.81
N ARG A 91 25.13 -10.46 53.46
CA ARG A 91 24.27 -9.38 52.96
C ARG A 91 24.05 -8.30 54.03
N LYS A 92 23.75 -8.70 55.27
CA LYS A 92 23.60 -7.78 56.41
C LYS A 92 24.91 -7.02 56.69
N LYS A 93 26.05 -7.70 56.68
CA LYS A 93 27.39 -7.10 56.78
C LYS A 93 27.66 -6.08 55.68
N ARG A 94 27.34 -6.42 54.43
CA ARG A 94 27.50 -5.50 53.28
C ARG A 94 26.62 -4.27 53.44
N LYS A 95 25.36 -4.44 53.82
CA LYS A 95 24.41 -3.34 54.00
C LYS A 95 24.83 -2.39 55.14
N SER A 96 25.31 -2.92 56.26
CA SER A 96 25.73 -2.09 57.41
C SER A 96 27.04 -1.35 57.18
N ARG A 97 27.99 -1.92 56.43
CA ARG A 97 29.27 -1.26 56.10
C ARG A 97 29.18 -0.26 54.95
N GLN A 98 28.21 -0.43 54.03
CA GLN A 98 28.11 0.36 52.81
C GLN A 98 28.14 1.89 53.02
N PRO A 99 27.37 2.48 53.98
CA PRO A 99 27.42 3.93 54.18
C PRO A 99 28.83 4.39 54.53
N TYR A 100 29.52 3.70 55.45
CA TYR A 100 30.87 4.04 55.85
C TYR A 100 31.90 3.89 54.72
N ILE A 101 31.74 2.89 53.85
CA ILE A 101 32.62 2.72 52.68
C ILE A 101 32.47 3.89 51.71
N ASN A 102 31.23 4.28 51.41
CA ASN A 102 30.97 5.42 50.52
C ASN A 102 31.57 6.71 51.10
N THR A 103 31.43 6.93 52.41
CA THR A 103 32.03 8.09 53.10
C THR A 103 33.56 8.03 53.06
N ILE A 104 34.17 6.86 53.24
CA ILE A 104 35.63 6.69 53.13
C ILE A 104 36.11 7.00 51.71
N GLN A 105 35.39 6.55 50.68
CA GLN A 105 35.71 6.85 49.28
C GLN A 105 35.63 8.35 49.00
N ARG A 106 34.57 9.02 49.47
CA ARG A 106 34.44 10.48 49.37
C ARG A 106 35.60 11.21 50.06
N ILE A 107 36.05 10.74 51.23
CA ILE A 107 37.23 11.29 51.89
C ILE A 107 38.49 11.09 51.04
N ASP A 108 38.66 9.92 50.42
CA ASP A 108 39.82 9.64 49.57
C ASP A 108 39.86 10.54 48.33
N GLU A 109 38.71 10.79 47.70
CA GLU A 109 38.57 11.76 46.62
C GLU A 109 38.94 13.19 47.06
N LEU A 110 38.51 13.60 48.24
CA LEU A 110 38.86 14.91 48.80
C LEU A 110 40.35 15.01 49.10
N ILE A 111 40.96 13.98 49.70
CA ILE A 111 42.41 13.95 49.97
C ILE A 111 43.21 14.02 48.65
N LEU A 112 42.78 13.30 47.62
CA LEU A 112 43.43 13.35 46.31
C LEU A 112 43.35 14.76 45.71
N ARG A 113 42.18 15.40 45.80
CA ARG A 113 41.97 16.78 45.35
C ARG A 113 42.85 17.76 46.13
N GLU A 114 43.00 17.58 47.44
CA GLU A 114 43.90 18.39 48.26
C GLU A 114 45.35 18.26 47.81
N ASP A 115 45.82 17.04 47.55
CA ASP A 115 47.20 16.81 47.09
C ASP A 115 47.43 17.46 45.72
N GLN A 116 46.46 17.40 44.80
CA GLN A 116 46.50 18.13 43.53
C GLN A 116 46.57 19.65 43.73
N LEU A 117 45.77 20.20 44.64
CA LEU A 117 45.80 21.64 44.93
C LEU A 117 47.13 22.07 45.53
N LYS A 118 47.77 21.23 46.36
CA LYS A 118 49.11 21.52 46.88
C LYS A 118 50.15 21.54 45.78
N LEU A 119 50.13 20.57 44.86
CA LEU A 119 51.05 20.55 43.73
C LEU A 119 50.90 21.82 42.88
N LEU A 120 49.67 22.21 42.55
CA LEU A 120 49.41 23.45 41.80
C LEU A 120 49.90 24.70 42.56
N ALA A 121 49.71 24.73 43.88
CA ALA A 121 50.20 25.83 44.70
C ALA A 121 51.72 25.86 44.77
N GLU A 122 52.39 24.70 44.85
CA GLU A 122 53.85 24.58 44.84
C GLU A 122 54.42 25.03 43.50
N GLU A 123 53.85 24.57 42.37
CA GLU A 123 54.22 25.01 41.02
C GLU A 123 54.13 26.54 40.89
N TYR A 124 53.02 27.13 41.32
CA TYR A 124 52.85 28.59 41.31
C TYR A 124 53.85 29.32 42.22
N LEU A 125 54.18 28.77 43.40
CA LEU A 125 55.13 29.39 44.33
C LEU A 125 56.59 29.28 43.85
N ILE A 126 56.91 28.28 43.01
CA ILE A 126 58.24 28.11 42.41
C ILE A 126 58.44 29.11 41.27
N ASP A 127 57.50 29.16 40.32
CA ASP A 127 57.57 30.05 39.16
C ASP A 127 56.16 30.54 38.75
N PRO A 128 55.74 31.72 39.24
CA PRO A 128 54.43 32.28 38.92
C PRO A 128 54.25 32.54 37.42
N GLU A 129 55.30 33.00 36.73
CA GLU A 129 55.21 33.40 35.32
C GLU A 129 55.04 32.18 34.41
N ALA A 130 55.81 31.12 34.67
CA ALA A 130 55.68 29.86 33.93
C ALA A 130 54.31 29.21 34.15
N TYR A 131 53.80 29.24 35.38
CA TYR A 131 52.48 28.69 35.70
C TYR A 131 51.35 29.46 34.98
N GLU A 132 51.40 30.79 34.99
CA GLU A 132 50.44 31.61 34.24
C GLU A 132 50.53 31.40 32.72
N ALA A 133 51.75 31.20 32.20
CA ALA A 133 51.94 30.85 30.79
C ALA A 133 51.32 29.48 30.45
N GLN A 134 51.47 28.49 31.32
CA GLN A 134 50.87 27.17 31.15
C GLN A 134 49.34 27.23 31.18
N ILE A 135 48.75 27.98 32.10
CA ILE A 135 47.29 28.19 32.14
C ILE A 135 46.80 28.87 30.86
N ARG A 136 47.51 29.88 30.38
CA ARG A 136 47.17 30.56 29.11
C ARG A 136 47.24 29.58 27.94
N ALA A 137 48.31 28.80 27.83
CA ALA A 137 48.46 27.78 26.80
C ALA A 137 47.33 26.74 26.83
N GLN A 138 46.95 26.24 28.01
CA GLN A 138 45.83 25.31 28.15
C GLN A 138 44.48 25.92 27.79
N ARG A 139 44.26 27.20 28.10
CA ARG A 139 43.04 27.91 27.70
C ARG A 139 42.99 28.08 26.18
N GLU A 140 44.09 28.50 25.57
CA GLU A 140 44.19 28.60 24.11
C GLU A 140 43.99 27.24 23.43
N GLU A 141 44.55 26.17 23.98
CA GLU A 141 44.36 24.81 23.44
C GLU A 141 42.89 24.39 23.53
N LYS A 142 42.23 24.60 24.68
CA LYS A 142 40.80 24.35 24.83
C LYS A 142 39.96 25.19 23.88
N GLU A 143 40.27 26.46 23.70
CA GLU A 143 39.58 27.33 22.74
C GLU A 143 39.78 26.85 21.31
N ARG A 144 40.98 26.36 20.95
CA ARG A 144 41.25 25.73 19.65
C ARG A 144 40.46 24.44 19.47
N GLU A 145 40.36 23.59 20.50
CA GLU A 145 39.56 22.38 20.47
C GLU A 145 38.06 22.69 20.33
N GLU A 146 37.54 23.65 21.10
CA GLU A 146 36.17 24.13 20.98
C GLU A 146 35.90 24.70 19.59
N ALA A 147 36.82 25.50 19.04
CA ALA A 147 36.71 26.04 17.69
C ALA A 147 36.71 24.92 16.63
N ARG A 148 37.55 23.89 16.78
CA ARG A 148 37.55 22.70 15.90
C ARG A 148 36.22 21.96 16.00
N MET A 149 35.67 21.79 17.20
CA MET A 149 34.38 21.14 17.41
C MET A 149 33.23 21.94 16.80
N ARG A 150 33.25 23.28 16.92
CA ARG A 150 32.27 24.16 16.26
C ARG A 150 32.35 24.07 14.75
N LEU A 151 33.55 24.13 14.18
CA LEU A 151 33.76 23.98 12.74
C LEU A 151 33.28 22.61 12.24
N LEU A 152 33.53 21.54 13.00
CA LEU A 152 33.06 20.20 12.67
C LEU A 152 31.52 20.10 12.76
N GLN A 153 30.88 20.78 13.71
CA GLN A 153 29.42 20.88 13.78
C GLN A 153 28.84 21.67 12.60
N GLU A 154 29.45 22.79 12.24
CA GLU A 154 29.04 23.59 11.08
C GLU A 154 29.16 22.80 9.78
N GLN A 155 30.24 22.03 9.61
CA GLN A 155 30.43 21.15 8.45
C GLN A 155 29.35 20.06 8.39
N LYS A 156 29.01 19.43 9.52
CA LYS A 156 27.91 18.45 9.59
C LYS A 156 26.57 19.06 9.22
N LEU A 157 26.23 20.22 9.80
CA LEU A 157 25.00 20.93 9.46
C LEU A 157 24.95 21.34 7.98
N ALA A 158 26.08 21.75 7.40
CA ALA A 158 26.17 22.06 5.97
C ALA A 158 25.99 20.82 5.10
N GLN A 159 26.52 19.65 5.51
CA GLN A 159 26.30 18.38 4.83
C GLN A 159 24.84 17.93 4.90
N GLU A 160 24.22 17.99 6.09
CA GLU A 160 22.81 17.64 6.28
C GLU A 160 21.90 18.51 5.40
N LYS A 161 22.16 19.82 5.31
CA LYS A 161 21.41 20.72 4.41
C LYS A 161 21.55 20.31 2.94
N ARG A 162 22.75 19.94 2.49
CA ARG A 162 22.97 19.46 1.10
C ARG A 162 22.22 18.17 0.83
N GLU A 163 22.27 17.22 1.77
CA GLU A 163 21.51 15.97 1.65
C GLU A 163 19.99 16.20 1.63
N GLU A 164 19.49 17.14 2.41
CA GLU A 164 18.07 17.54 2.38
C GLU A 164 17.68 18.18 1.04
N GLU A 165 18.52 19.06 0.49
CA GLU A 165 18.30 19.66 -0.83
C GLU A 165 18.29 18.61 -1.93
N GLU A 166 19.24 17.66 -1.93
CA GLU A 166 19.27 16.53 -2.87
C GLU A 166 18.00 15.66 -2.77
N LYS A 167 17.53 15.38 -1.55
CA LYS A 167 16.28 14.64 -1.33
C LYS A 167 15.06 15.39 -1.88
N ARG A 168 15.02 16.72 -1.72
CA ARG A 168 13.95 17.57 -2.28
C ARG A 168 13.94 17.54 -3.79
N LEU A 169 15.11 17.73 -4.43
CA LEU A 169 15.26 17.65 -5.89
C LEU A 169 14.87 16.28 -6.43
N LEU A 170 15.26 15.20 -5.74
CA LEU A 170 14.86 13.84 -6.12
C LEU A 170 13.35 13.62 -5.99
N ALA A 171 12.72 14.17 -4.94
CA ALA A 171 11.28 14.08 -4.76
C ALA A 171 10.51 14.85 -5.84
N GLU A 172 10.99 16.04 -6.21
CA GLU A 172 10.44 16.84 -7.30
C GLU A 172 10.56 16.13 -8.65
N ALA A 173 11.74 15.57 -8.96
CA ALA A 173 11.93 14.77 -10.18
C ALA A 173 10.98 13.57 -10.25
N ARG A 174 10.75 12.85 -9.14
CA ARG A 174 9.78 11.75 -9.07
C ARG A 174 8.34 12.21 -9.28
N LEU A 175 7.98 13.39 -8.79
CA LEU A 175 6.66 13.96 -9.02
C LEU A 175 6.47 14.32 -10.49
N GLU A 176 7.47 14.93 -11.13
CA GLU A 176 7.44 15.20 -12.56
C GLU A 176 7.28 13.93 -13.39
N GLU A 177 8.02 12.87 -13.07
CA GLU A 177 7.90 11.57 -13.76
C GLU A 177 6.48 10.99 -13.65
N ARG A 178 5.87 11.06 -12.46
CA ARG A 178 4.47 10.64 -12.26
C ARG A 178 3.50 11.47 -13.08
N MET A 179 3.67 12.79 -13.11
CA MET A 179 2.83 13.68 -13.92
C MET A 179 2.95 13.34 -15.40
N ARG A 180 4.16 13.11 -15.92
CA ARG A 180 4.40 12.67 -17.30
C ARG A 180 3.78 11.29 -17.59
N GLU A 181 3.84 10.37 -16.64
CA GLU A 181 3.22 9.04 -16.78
C GLU A 181 1.68 9.13 -16.82
N GLU A 182 1.08 9.98 -15.98
CA GLU A 182 -0.35 10.24 -16.00
C GLU A 182 -0.82 10.88 -17.30
N GLU A 183 -0.06 11.83 -17.84
CA GLU A 183 -0.32 12.41 -19.16
C GLU A 183 -0.27 11.37 -20.27
N ARG A 184 0.75 10.48 -20.26
CA ARG A 184 0.83 9.37 -21.21
C ARG A 184 -0.39 8.45 -21.10
N LYS A 185 -0.83 8.11 -19.88
CA LYS A 185 -2.03 7.30 -19.65
C LYS A 185 -3.30 8.00 -20.13
N LYS A 186 -3.43 9.32 -19.93
CA LYS A 186 -4.55 10.11 -20.45
C LYS A 186 -4.58 10.09 -21.98
N GLN A 187 -3.46 10.35 -22.63
CA GLN A 187 -3.33 10.29 -24.09
C GLN A 187 -3.64 8.89 -24.63
N GLU A 188 -3.18 7.83 -23.97
CA GLU A 188 -3.49 6.45 -24.37
C GLU A 188 -5.00 6.14 -24.25
N ARG A 189 -5.64 6.59 -23.16
CA ARG A 189 -7.10 6.46 -22.97
C ARG A 189 -7.87 7.21 -24.05
N GLU A 190 -7.43 8.41 -24.42
CA GLU A 190 -8.03 9.20 -25.51
C GLU A 190 -7.88 8.51 -26.86
N LYS A 191 -6.68 7.99 -27.19
CA LYS A 191 -6.45 7.20 -28.41
C LYS A 191 -7.36 5.97 -28.45
N LYS A 192 -7.52 5.24 -27.35
CA LYS A 192 -8.44 4.10 -27.25
C LYS A 192 -9.91 4.51 -27.45
N ARG A 193 -10.33 5.65 -26.88
CA ARG A 193 -11.68 6.20 -27.09
C ARG A 193 -11.92 6.57 -28.56
N GLN A 194 -10.96 7.23 -29.20
CA GLN A 194 -11.05 7.57 -30.63
C GLN A 194 -11.13 6.31 -31.50
N GLN A 195 -10.28 5.31 -31.25
CA GLN A 195 -10.33 4.03 -31.96
C GLN A 195 -11.69 3.33 -31.78
N HIS A 196 -12.23 3.33 -30.57
CA HIS A 196 -13.55 2.76 -30.30
C HIS A 196 -14.68 3.51 -31.02
N LEU A 197 -14.63 4.85 -31.06
CA LEU A 197 -15.59 5.66 -31.81
C LEU A 197 -15.55 5.37 -33.31
N VAL A 198 -14.34 5.27 -33.90
CA VAL A 198 -14.17 4.92 -35.31
C VAL A 198 -14.73 3.51 -35.59
N LYS A 199 -14.42 2.52 -34.76
CA LYS A 199 -14.98 1.16 -34.89
C LYS A 199 -16.51 1.17 -34.80
N LYS A 200 -17.09 1.92 -33.87
CA LYS A 200 -18.55 2.05 -33.74
C LYS A 200 -19.17 2.72 -34.96
N GLN A 201 -18.53 3.73 -35.53
CA GLN A 201 -18.98 4.36 -36.78
C GLN A 201 -18.93 3.38 -37.95
N GLN A 202 -17.87 2.59 -38.08
CA GLN A 202 -17.76 1.54 -39.11
C GLN A 202 -18.86 0.49 -38.97
N GLN A 203 -19.10 -0.02 -37.76
CA GLN A 203 -20.20 -0.97 -37.50
C GLN A 203 -21.57 -0.39 -37.85
N ASN A 204 -21.82 0.88 -37.51
CA ASN A 204 -23.07 1.55 -37.88
C ASN A 204 -23.21 1.70 -39.41
N LEU A 205 -22.12 1.96 -40.13
CA LEU A 205 -22.12 2.01 -41.60
C LEU A 205 -22.39 0.63 -42.21
N GLU A 206 -21.74 -0.42 -41.70
CA GLU A 206 -21.98 -1.81 -42.13
C GLU A 206 -23.43 -2.24 -41.88
N GLN A 207 -24.00 -1.89 -40.72
CA GLN A 207 -25.41 -2.16 -40.43
C GLN A 207 -26.35 -1.43 -41.39
N LYS A 208 -26.06 -0.16 -41.70
CA LYS A 208 -26.82 0.61 -42.70
C LYS A 208 -26.70 0.00 -44.10
N GLN A 209 -25.52 -0.47 -44.49
CA GLN A 209 -25.31 -1.16 -45.77
C GLN A 209 -26.12 -2.47 -45.83
N LYS A 210 -26.05 -3.31 -44.78
CA LYS A 210 -26.85 -4.54 -44.69
C LYS A 210 -28.35 -4.26 -44.74
N GLN A 211 -28.83 -3.22 -44.05
CA GLN A 211 -30.23 -2.81 -44.13
C GLN A 211 -30.61 -2.35 -45.54
N ALA A 212 -29.74 -1.60 -46.23
CA ALA A 212 -29.96 -1.18 -47.60
C ALA A 212 -29.97 -2.37 -48.59
N GLU A 213 -29.12 -3.36 -48.38
CA GLU A 213 -29.10 -4.61 -49.17
C GLU A 213 -30.38 -5.42 -48.96
N LEU A 214 -30.78 -5.64 -47.70
CA LEU A 214 -32.04 -6.32 -47.37
C LEU A 214 -33.26 -5.60 -47.98
N TYR A 215 -33.25 -4.26 -47.98
CA TYR A 215 -34.29 -3.47 -48.62
C TYR A 215 -34.30 -3.65 -50.14
N ARG A 216 -33.12 -3.65 -50.79
CA ARG A 216 -33.00 -3.92 -52.23
C ARG A 216 -33.50 -5.31 -52.60
N GLU A 217 -33.13 -6.34 -51.83
CA GLU A 217 -33.61 -7.70 -52.03
C GLU A 217 -35.13 -7.80 -51.89
N TRP A 218 -35.68 -7.14 -50.88
CA TRP A 218 -37.13 -7.07 -50.66
C TRP A 218 -37.84 -6.38 -51.83
N CYS A 219 -37.32 -5.24 -52.30
CA CYS A 219 -37.82 -4.56 -53.50
C CYS A 219 -37.77 -5.45 -54.74
N GLN A 220 -36.66 -6.17 -54.96
CA GLN A 220 -36.50 -7.07 -56.11
C GLN A 220 -37.48 -8.26 -56.04
N LYS A 221 -37.69 -8.84 -54.85
CA LYS A 221 -38.70 -9.88 -54.64
C LYS A 221 -40.11 -9.34 -54.89
N ASN A 222 -40.43 -8.15 -54.39
CA ASN A 222 -41.74 -7.55 -54.62
C ASN A 222 -41.97 -7.17 -56.08
N ASP A 223 -40.96 -6.66 -56.77
CA ASP A 223 -41.07 -6.36 -58.20
C ASP A 223 -41.23 -7.63 -59.04
N SER A 224 -40.56 -8.73 -58.67
CA SER A 224 -40.77 -10.02 -59.33
C SER A 224 -42.17 -10.57 -59.05
N GLN A 225 -42.69 -10.44 -57.83
CA GLN A 225 -44.07 -10.78 -57.49
C GLN A 225 -45.09 -9.91 -58.24
N LYS A 226 -44.89 -8.59 -58.30
CA LYS A 226 -45.73 -7.67 -59.08
C LYS A 226 -45.75 -8.04 -60.56
N LYS A 227 -44.59 -8.32 -61.16
CA LYS A 227 -44.48 -8.80 -62.56
C LYS A 227 -45.20 -10.13 -62.75
N ALA A 228 -45.07 -11.08 -61.81
CA ALA A 228 -45.78 -12.35 -61.87
C ALA A 228 -47.30 -12.18 -61.76
N TYR A 229 -47.76 -11.29 -60.87
CA TYR A 229 -49.18 -10.96 -60.73
C TYR A 229 -49.73 -10.28 -61.99
N LEU A 230 -49.01 -9.30 -62.55
CA LEU A 230 -49.37 -8.66 -63.82
C LEU A 230 -49.44 -9.66 -64.97
N ARG A 231 -48.49 -10.59 -65.08
CA ARG A 231 -48.53 -11.68 -66.08
C ARG A 231 -49.74 -12.58 -65.89
N LYS A 232 -50.04 -13.00 -64.65
CA LYS A 232 -51.24 -13.81 -64.35
C LYS A 232 -52.52 -13.06 -64.68
N ALA A 233 -52.65 -11.80 -64.24
CA ALA A 233 -53.79 -10.94 -64.53
C ALA A 233 -53.98 -10.75 -66.05
N TRP A 234 -52.89 -10.57 -66.79
CA TRP A 234 -52.92 -10.48 -68.25
C TRP A 234 -53.36 -11.79 -68.91
N LEU A 235 -52.84 -12.94 -68.47
CA LEU A 235 -53.27 -14.26 -68.95
C LEU A 235 -54.75 -14.50 -68.67
N PHE A 236 -55.23 -14.28 -67.45
CA PHE A 236 -56.66 -14.42 -67.12
C PHE A 236 -57.53 -13.45 -67.91
N GLY A 237 -57.08 -12.21 -68.10
CA GLY A 237 -57.74 -11.22 -68.94
C GLY A 237 -57.86 -11.69 -70.39
N SER A 238 -56.79 -12.22 -70.97
CA SER A 238 -56.79 -12.76 -72.35
C SER A 238 -57.70 -13.98 -72.51
N ILE A 239 -57.70 -14.89 -71.53
CA ILE A 239 -58.57 -16.08 -71.55
C ILE A 239 -60.04 -15.65 -71.46
N SER A 240 -60.37 -14.75 -70.52
CA SER A 240 -61.73 -14.21 -70.38
C SER A 240 -62.19 -13.52 -71.68
N PHE A 241 -61.34 -12.68 -72.27
CA PHE A 241 -61.63 -12.01 -73.54
C PHE A 241 -61.85 -13.00 -74.69
N CYS A 242 -61.00 -14.03 -74.81
CA CYS A 242 -61.18 -15.11 -75.79
C CYS A 242 -62.50 -15.88 -75.55
N CYS A 243 -62.85 -16.19 -74.31
CA CYS A 243 -64.13 -16.84 -73.99
C CYS A 243 -65.32 -15.97 -74.39
N VAL A 244 -65.28 -14.67 -74.10
CA VAL A 244 -66.36 -13.73 -74.48
C VAL A 244 -66.51 -13.60 -76.00
N LEU A 245 -65.45 -13.79 -76.78
CA LEU A 245 -65.51 -13.81 -78.25
C LEU A 245 -65.90 -15.18 -78.82
N LEU A 246 -65.42 -16.27 -78.23
CA LEU A 246 -65.67 -17.63 -78.71
C LEU A 246 -67.06 -18.14 -78.36
N VAL A 247 -67.62 -17.78 -77.20
CA VAL A 247 -68.99 -18.16 -76.79
C VAL A 247 -70.05 -17.69 -77.80
N PRO A 248 -70.09 -16.42 -78.26
CA PRO A 248 -71.05 -16.00 -79.27
C PRO A 248 -70.78 -16.65 -80.62
N LEU A 249 -69.52 -16.85 -81.03
CA LEU A 249 -69.20 -17.58 -82.27
C LEU A 249 -69.67 -19.04 -82.22
N TRP A 250 -69.50 -19.71 -81.07
CA TRP A 250 -69.99 -21.06 -80.85
C TRP A 250 -71.52 -21.12 -80.81
N LEU A 251 -72.17 -20.15 -80.15
CA LEU A 251 -73.63 -20.00 -80.18
C LEU A 251 -74.16 -19.76 -81.60
N ILE A 252 -73.49 -18.91 -82.39
CA ILE A 252 -73.81 -18.69 -83.81
C ILE A 252 -73.65 -20.00 -84.59
N SER A 253 -72.57 -20.76 -84.37
CA SER A 253 -72.38 -22.08 -84.99
C SER A 253 -73.48 -23.07 -84.59
N LEU A 254 -73.90 -23.09 -83.32
CA LEU A 254 -75.01 -23.92 -82.85
C LEU A 254 -76.33 -23.51 -83.51
N ILE A 255 -76.61 -22.22 -83.58
CA ILE A 255 -77.79 -21.67 -84.25
C ILE A 255 -77.77 -22.07 -85.73
N LEU A 256 -76.62 -21.97 -86.41
CA LEU A 256 -76.46 -22.42 -87.80
C LEU A 256 -76.67 -23.93 -87.95
N GLN A 257 -76.16 -24.76 -87.04
CA GLN A 257 -76.42 -26.21 -87.04
C GLN A 257 -77.90 -26.52 -86.79
N LEU A 258 -78.58 -25.74 -85.95
CA LEU A 258 -80.01 -25.88 -85.65
C LEU A 258 -80.87 -25.47 -86.86
N ILE A 259 -80.52 -24.37 -87.52
CA ILE A 259 -81.11 -23.93 -88.79
C ILE A 259 -80.89 -25.00 -89.86
N PHE A 260 -79.68 -25.56 -89.98
CA PHE A 260 -79.37 -26.61 -90.94
C PHE A 260 -80.16 -27.89 -90.67
N LYS A 261 -80.31 -28.30 -89.39
CA LYS A 261 -81.17 -29.43 -89.01
C LYS A 261 -82.65 -29.14 -89.25
N LEU A 262 -83.12 -27.90 -89.05
CA LEU A 262 -84.49 -27.48 -89.38
C LEU A 262 -84.71 -27.48 -90.89
N GLN A 263 -83.76 -26.99 -91.69
CA GLN A 263 -83.80 -27.07 -93.15
C GLN A 263 -83.81 -28.52 -93.63
N MET A 264 -82.94 -29.38 -93.10
CA MET A 264 -82.92 -30.81 -93.44
C MET A 264 -84.18 -31.53 -92.98
N GLY A 265 -84.76 -31.18 -91.83
CA GLY A 265 -86.05 -31.68 -91.36
C GLY A 265 -87.21 -31.20 -92.23
N MET A 266 -87.15 -29.96 -92.74
CA MET A 266 -88.13 -29.40 -93.67
C MET A 266 -88.01 -30.04 -95.05
N TRP A 267 -86.80 -30.34 -95.52
CA TRP A 267 -86.56 -31.17 -96.72
C TRP A 267 -87.05 -32.61 -96.53
N PHE A 268 -86.91 -33.18 -95.32
CA PHE A 268 -87.47 -34.50 -95.00
C PHE A 268 -89.01 -34.51 -95.09
N TRP A 269 -89.68 -33.43 -94.65
CA TRP A 269 -91.12 -33.26 -94.83
C TRP A 269 -91.53 -32.95 -96.28
N VAL A 270 -90.73 -32.20 -97.05
CA VAL A 270 -90.98 -31.95 -98.48
C VAL A 270 -90.80 -33.22 -99.33
N VAL A 271 -89.86 -34.09 -98.97
CA VAL A 271 -89.70 -35.42 -99.60
C VAL A 271 -90.83 -36.37 -99.20
N LEU A 272 -91.31 -36.32 -97.95
CA LEU A 272 -92.50 -37.08 -97.52
C LEU A 272 -93.80 -36.56 -98.17
N LEU A 273 -93.94 -35.25 -98.38
CA LEU A 273 -95.08 -34.68 -99.13
C LEU A 273 -95.00 -35.00 -100.63
N GLY A 274 -93.79 -35.02 -101.20
CA GLY A 274 -93.54 -35.42 -102.59
C GLY A 274 -93.85 -36.89 -102.88
N LEU A 275 -93.63 -37.79 -101.91
CA LEU A 275 -93.99 -39.21 -102.00
C LEU A 275 -95.50 -39.47 -101.77
N ALA A 276 -96.21 -38.57 -101.08
CA ALA A 276 -97.66 -38.67 -100.91
C ALA A 276 -98.45 -38.19 -102.15
N ILE A 277 -97.84 -37.38 -103.03
CA ILE A 277 -98.51 -36.78 -104.19
C ILE A 277 -98.34 -37.62 -105.48
N THR A 278 -97.44 -38.61 -105.51
CA THR A 278 -97.18 -39.45 -106.71
C THR A 278 -98.03 -40.72 -106.83
N MET A 279 -98.92 -41.03 -105.88
CA MET A 279 -99.74 -42.25 -105.87
C MET A 279 -101.25 -42.00 -106.07
N SER A 280 -101.63 -40.89 -106.71
CA SER A 280 -103.02 -40.65 -107.09
C SER A 280 -103.10 -39.78 -108.35
N LYS A 281 -103.12 -40.42 -109.53
CA LYS A 281 -104.10 -40.08 -110.59
C LYS A 281 -104.09 -41.06 -111.79
N PRO A 282 -105.24 -41.17 -112.48
CA PRO A 282 -105.65 -42.32 -113.28
C PRO A 282 -105.40 -42.19 -114.79
N PHE A 283 -105.53 -43.33 -115.49
CA PHE A 283 -105.96 -43.50 -116.89
C PHE A 283 -107.00 -42.45 -117.32
N PRO A 284 -107.05 -41.98 -118.59
CA PRO A 284 -107.54 -42.79 -119.75
C PRO A 284 -107.01 -42.20 -121.12
N PRO A 285 -107.69 -42.27 -122.29
CA PRO A 285 -108.56 -43.26 -122.94
C PRO A 285 -108.02 -43.73 -124.32
N GLU A 286 -108.82 -44.61 -124.91
CA GLU A 286 -108.72 -45.43 -126.12
C GLU A 286 -108.91 -44.68 -127.47
N LYS A 287 -108.48 -45.35 -128.57
CA LYS A 287 -109.03 -45.41 -129.97
C LYS A 287 -108.10 -44.90 -131.09
N PRO A 288 -108.29 -45.29 -132.39
CA PRO A 288 -108.55 -46.63 -132.97
C PRO A 288 -107.83 -46.87 -134.35
N LYS A 289 -107.95 -48.10 -134.90
CA LYS A 289 -107.76 -48.59 -136.31
C LYS A 289 -106.31 -48.55 -136.85
N GLU A 290 -105.74 -49.61 -137.43
CA GLU A 290 -106.21 -50.67 -138.34
C GLU A 290 -105.84 -52.10 -137.89
#